data_AF-A0A8J6R472-F1
#
_entry.id   AF-A0A8J6R472-F1
#
_cell.length_a   1.000
_cell.length_b   1.000
_cell.length_c   1.000
_cell.angle_alpha   90.00
_cell.angle_beta   90.00
_cell.angle_gamma   90.00
#
_symmetry.space_group_name_H-M   'P 1'
#
loop_
_entity.id
_entity.type
_entity.pdbx_description
1 polymer ?
#
loop_
_entity_poly.entity_id
_entity_poly.type
_entity_poly.pdbx_seq_one_letter_code
_entity_poly.pdbx_strand_id
1 'polypeptide(L)'
;MTQLPHAELISTASMNAYHWQHKLDRPQSHRCSEKPSRNRGVFLSQRGWQKLVQAGVLHTEYGERHTYEELSARSLLDKRTVSRLLSCEVKVDKGTLKIFFRAFNLSLETGDYASSRGNEVNDVKLDASAHATLMLQKIEFEQIVEDLLQLKQQLREYDRLFQRLGLNESHISQQLRA
;
A
#
# COMPACT_ATOMS: atom_id res chain seq x y z
N MET A 1 -24.42 101.78 -12.08
CA MET A 1 -24.41 101.99 -13.55
C MET A 1 -22.99 101.63 -13.98
N THR A 2 -22.70 100.61 -14.79
CA THR A 2 -23.40 100.15 -15.99
C THR A 2 -22.84 98.76 -16.36
N GLN A 3 -23.75 97.83 -16.68
CA GLN A 3 -23.66 96.75 -17.71
C GLN A 3 -22.50 95.72 -17.73
N LEU A 4 -22.87 94.46 -17.44
CA LEU A 4 -22.58 93.27 -18.27
C LEU A 4 -23.27 93.41 -19.66
N PRO A 5 -23.02 92.58 -20.72
CA PRO A 5 -22.20 91.35 -20.85
C PRO A 5 -21.38 91.26 -22.17
N HIS A 6 -20.58 90.20 -22.36
CA HIS A 6 -20.59 89.48 -23.65
C HIS A 6 -20.22 88.01 -23.48
N ALA A 7 -20.98 87.18 -24.20
CA ALA A 7 -21.07 85.73 -24.12
C ALA A 7 -19.93 85.00 -24.83
N GLU A 8 -19.51 83.86 -24.28
CA GLU A 8 -19.10 82.62 -24.99
C GLU A 8 -19.21 81.47 -23.98
N LEU A 9 -19.47 80.19 -24.26
CA LEU A 9 -20.01 79.43 -25.38
C LEU A 9 -20.36 78.06 -24.75
N ILE A 10 -21.30 77.34 -25.36
CA ILE A 10 -21.86 76.05 -24.95
C ILE A 10 -20.81 74.93 -25.08
N SER A 11 -20.80 73.94 -24.17
CA SER A 11 -20.59 72.50 -24.49
C SER A 11 -20.62 71.67 -23.20
N THR A 12 -21.75 71.08 -22.82
CA THR A 12 -22.15 69.67 -23.05
C THR A 12 -21.10 68.59 -22.74
N ALA A 13 -21.54 67.66 -21.89
CA ALA A 13 -21.12 66.26 -21.86
C ALA A 13 -19.69 65.96 -21.39
N SER A 14 -19.49 65.98 -20.07
CA SER A 14 -18.49 65.10 -19.46
C SER A 14 -19.10 63.69 -19.34
N MET A 15 -19.00 62.94 -20.44
CA MET A 15 -19.29 61.52 -20.51
C MET A 15 -17.99 60.82 -20.89
N ASN A 16 -17.60 59.83 -20.08
CA ASN A 16 -16.81 58.66 -20.43
C ASN A 16 -15.59 58.86 -21.35
N ALA A 17 -14.41 58.87 -20.75
CA ALA A 17 -13.21 58.42 -21.44
C ALA A 17 -12.27 57.74 -20.43
N TYR A 18 -12.60 56.49 -20.10
CA TYR A 18 -11.56 55.56 -19.66
C TYR A 18 -10.55 55.46 -20.81
N HIS A 19 -9.45 56.17 -20.63
CA HIS A 19 -8.30 56.20 -21.52
C HIS A 19 -7.64 54.81 -21.54
N TRP A 20 -8.02 54.01 -22.52
CA TRP A 20 -7.29 52.82 -22.96
C TRP A 20 -6.40 53.19 -24.16
N GLN A 21 -5.36 52.37 -24.41
CA GLN A 21 -4.21 52.52 -25.32
C GLN A 21 -3.01 53.25 -24.67
N HIS A 22 -1.91 52.58 -24.31
CA HIS A 22 -1.12 51.64 -25.11
C HIS A 22 -0.51 50.50 -24.30
N LYS A 23 -0.75 49.24 -24.71
CA LYS A 23 0.27 48.21 -24.98
C LYS A 23 -0.41 46.89 -25.36
N LEU A 24 -0.67 46.74 -26.66
CA LEU A 24 -0.69 45.43 -27.29
C LEU A 24 0.76 44.98 -27.44
N ASP A 25 1.16 43.96 -26.68
CA ASP A 25 1.69 42.72 -27.26
C ASP A 25 1.99 41.67 -26.19
N ARG A 26 1.60 40.44 -26.55
CA ARG A 26 1.70 39.18 -25.78
C ARG A 26 3.19 38.78 -25.58
N PRO A 27 3.52 37.96 -24.57
CA PRO A 27 3.09 36.57 -24.63
C PRO A 27 2.43 36.08 -23.35
N GLN A 28 1.50 35.15 -23.57
CA GLN A 28 0.93 34.32 -22.53
C GLN A 28 2.06 33.59 -21.80
N SER A 29 2.40 34.04 -20.59
CA SER A 29 3.10 33.19 -19.64
C SER A 29 2.07 32.27 -18.97
N HIS A 30 1.53 31.34 -19.77
CA HIS A 30 0.99 30.10 -19.23
C HIS A 30 2.13 29.12 -18.95
N ARG A 31 3.27 29.60 -18.45
CA ARG A 31 4.14 28.71 -17.72
C ARG A 31 3.58 28.70 -16.30
N CYS A 32 2.45 28.00 -16.14
CA CYS A 32 2.10 27.45 -14.85
C CYS A 32 3.27 26.50 -14.57
N SER A 33 4.27 27.04 -13.86
CA SER A 33 5.48 26.35 -13.45
C SER A 33 5.07 24.96 -13.03
N GLU A 34 5.64 23.94 -13.66
CA GLU A 34 5.42 22.53 -13.32
C GLU A 34 5.37 22.43 -11.80
N LYS A 35 4.16 22.32 -11.25
CA LYS A 35 3.98 22.15 -9.82
C LYS A 35 4.74 20.86 -9.54
N PRO A 36 5.81 20.86 -8.72
CA PRO A 36 6.49 19.62 -8.41
C PRO A 36 5.40 18.71 -7.86
N SER A 37 5.05 17.67 -8.63
CA SER A 37 4.03 16.74 -8.19
C SER A 37 4.55 16.25 -6.86
N ARG A 38 3.88 16.61 -5.76
CA ARG A 38 4.28 16.10 -4.46
C ARG A 38 4.21 14.60 -4.64
N ASN A 39 5.36 13.94 -4.63
CA ASN A 39 5.49 12.50 -4.85
C ASN A 39 4.92 11.85 -3.58
N ARG A 40 3.60 11.95 -3.42
CA ARG A 40 2.85 11.52 -2.25
C ARG A 40 2.50 10.06 -2.51
N GLY A 41 2.82 9.25 -1.52
CA GLY A 41 2.61 7.83 -1.57
C GLY A 41 3.92 7.08 -1.63
N VAL A 42 3.95 6.01 -0.86
CA VAL A 42 5.06 5.10 -0.67
C VAL A 42 4.58 3.71 -1.09
N PHE A 43 5.50 2.87 -1.53
CA PHE A 43 5.26 1.46 -1.75
C PHE A 43 5.76 0.68 -0.55
N LEU A 44 5.14 -0.46 -0.29
CA LEU A 44 5.70 -1.43 0.64
C LEU A 44 6.98 -2.02 0.01
N SER A 45 8.09 -1.99 0.73
CA SER A 45 9.34 -2.58 0.26
C SER A 45 9.29 -4.11 0.39
N GLN A 46 10.22 -4.81 -0.27
CA GLN A 46 10.35 -6.26 -0.11
C GLN A 46 10.60 -6.65 1.36
N ARG A 47 11.38 -5.84 2.09
CA ARG A 47 11.62 -6.01 3.53
C ARG A 47 10.34 -5.86 4.34
N GLY A 48 9.55 -4.81 4.05
CA GLY A 48 8.26 -4.60 4.70
C GLY A 48 7.27 -5.75 4.44
N TRP A 49 7.27 -6.30 3.22
CA TRP A 49 6.48 -7.48 2.87
C TRP A 49 6.90 -8.72 3.65
N GLN A 50 8.20 -9.02 3.73
CA GLN A 50 8.72 -10.15 4.51
C GLN A 50 8.36 -10.02 5.99
N LYS A 51 8.38 -8.81 6.55
CA LYS A 51 7.97 -8.54 7.93
C LYS A 51 6.50 -8.91 8.18
N LEU A 52 5.60 -8.64 7.22
CA LEU A 52 4.19 -9.07 7.31
C LEU A 52 4.04 -10.60 7.24
N VAL A 53 4.84 -11.26 6.39
CA VAL A 53 4.84 -12.73 6.29
C VAL A 53 5.31 -13.36 7.60
N GLN A 54 6.43 -12.91 8.15
CA GLN A 54 7.00 -13.43 9.40
C GLN A 54 6.08 -13.21 10.59
N ALA A 55 5.34 -12.10 10.60
CA ALA A 55 4.36 -11.80 11.64
C ALA A 55 3.04 -12.58 11.48
N GLY A 56 2.92 -13.47 10.49
CA GLY A 56 1.70 -14.25 10.26
C GLY A 56 0.51 -13.39 9.84
N VAL A 57 0.74 -12.21 9.25
CA VAL A 57 -0.35 -11.31 8.85
C VAL A 57 -1.07 -11.84 7.61
N LEU A 58 -0.36 -12.56 6.75
CA LEU A 58 -0.90 -13.02 5.46
C LEU A 58 -1.47 -14.44 5.50
N HIS A 59 -1.17 -15.21 6.55
CA HIS A 59 -1.60 -16.60 6.68
C HIS A 59 -2.21 -16.84 8.05
N THR A 60 -3.25 -17.69 8.10
CA THR A 60 -3.82 -18.19 9.34
C THR A 60 -2.81 -19.08 10.07
N GLU A 61 -3.07 -19.35 11.34
CA GLU A 61 -2.33 -20.33 12.14
C GLU A 61 -2.31 -21.74 11.52
N TYR A 62 -3.24 -22.03 10.61
CA TYR A 62 -3.35 -23.28 9.84
C TYR A 62 -2.68 -23.21 8.45
N GLY A 63 -2.03 -22.09 8.12
CA GLY A 63 -1.31 -21.90 6.86
C GLY A 63 -2.16 -21.49 5.65
N GLU A 64 -3.44 -21.18 5.85
CA GLU A 64 -4.32 -20.68 4.79
C GLU A 64 -4.12 -19.18 4.59
N ARG A 65 -4.21 -18.68 3.34
CA ARG A 65 -4.06 -17.24 3.10
C ARG A 65 -5.27 -16.48 3.62
N HIS A 66 -5.02 -15.43 4.38
CA HIS A 66 -6.07 -14.50 4.80
C HIS A 66 -6.71 -13.83 3.60
N THR A 67 -8.05 -13.75 3.60
CA THR A 67 -8.79 -13.02 2.57
C THR A 67 -8.60 -11.50 2.73
N TYR A 68 -8.77 -10.74 1.65
CA TYR A 68 -8.73 -9.28 1.75
C TYR A 68 -9.84 -8.74 2.66
N GLU A 69 -10.99 -9.41 2.74
CA GLU A 69 -12.07 -9.14 3.69
C GLU A 69 -11.58 -9.23 5.14
N GLU A 70 -10.94 -10.34 5.53
CA GLU A 70 -10.43 -10.52 6.90
C GLU A 70 -9.39 -9.45 7.28
N LEU A 71 -8.46 -9.17 6.37
CA LEU A 71 -7.42 -8.16 6.59
C LEU A 71 -8.00 -6.75 6.65
N SER A 72 -9.05 -6.47 5.88
CA SER A 72 -9.80 -5.21 5.94
C SER A 72 -10.50 -5.04 7.29
N ALA A 73 -11.15 -6.09 7.79
CA ALA A 73 -11.84 -6.08 9.07
C ALA A 73 -10.88 -5.85 10.25
N ARG A 74 -9.70 -6.49 10.22
CA ARG A 74 -8.68 -6.34 11.27
C ARG A 74 -7.97 -4.99 11.23
N SER A 75 -7.71 -4.45 10.04
CA SER A 75 -6.98 -3.18 9.88
C SER A 75 -7.84 -1.92 9.86
N LEU A 76 -9.18 -2.07 9.85
CA LEU A 76 -10.14 -0.97 9.68
C LEU A 76 -9.88 -0.14 8.40
N LEU A 77 -9.28 -0.77 7.38
CA LEU A 77 -9.06 -0.18 6.07
C LEU A 77 -10.03 -0.80 5.06
N ASP A 78 -10.38 -0.04 4.03
CA ASP A 78 -11.22 -0.57 2.95
C ASP A 78 -10.51 -1.73 2.21
N LYS A 79 -11.28 -2.74 1.78
CA LYS A 79 -10.78 -3.91 1.04
C LYS A 79 -9.94 -3.50 -0.18
N ARG A 80 -10.32 -2.44 -0.91
CA ARG A 80 -9.57 -1.93 -2.06
C ARG A 80 -8.22 -1.36 -1.65
N THR A 81 -8.14 -0.76 -0.46
CA THR A 81 -6.90 -0.21 0.09
C THR A 81 -5.96 -1.33 0.52
N VAL A 82 -6.48 -2.36 1.20
CA VAL A 82 -5.72 -3.55 1.57
C VAL A 82 -5.18 -4.27 0.34
N SER A 83 -6.02 -4.48 -0.68
CA SER A 83 -5.58 -5.07 -1.94
C SER A 83 -4.44 -4.26 -2.58
N ARG A 84 -4.55 -2.92 -2.64
CA ARG A 84 -3.48 -2.06 -3.17
C ARG A 84 -2.18 -2.14 -2.38
N LEU A 85 -2.28 -2.20 -1.05
CA LEU A 85 -1.13 -2.32 -0.15
C LEU A 85 -0.40 -3.64 -0.38
N LEU A 86 -1.16 -4.74 -0.49
CA LEU A 86 -0.62 -6.08 -0.65
C LEU A 86 -0.15 -6.39 -2.07
N SER A 87 -0.68 -5.73 -3.09
CA SER A 87 -0.17 -5.85 -4.45
C SER A 87 1.23 -5.26 -4.61
N CYS A 88 1.71 -4.41 -3.70
CA CYS A 88 3.02 -3.71 -3.76
C CYS A 88 3.26 -2.85 -5.03
N GLU A 89 2.33 -2.85 -5.99
CA GLU A 89 2.42 -2.16 -7.28
C GLU A 89 1.88 -0.73 -7.23
N VAL A 90 1.05 -0.42 -6.23
CA VAL A 90 0.34 0.86 -6.12
C VAL A 90 0.86 1.64 -4.92
N LYS A 91 1.17 2.93 -5.13
CA LYS A 91 1.52 3.85 -4.04
C LYS A 91 0.34 3.99 -3.08
N VAL A 92 0.61 3.78 -1.80
CA VAL A 92 -0.32 4.01 -0.69
C VAL A 92 0.21 5.14 0.19
N ASP A 93 -0.65 5.82 0.94
CA ASP A 93 -0.17 6.86 1.86
C ASP A 93 0.65 6.24 3.01
N LYS A 94 1.65 6.95 3.50
CA LYS A 94 2.48 6.48 4.63
C LYS A 94 1.63 6.29 5.89
N GLY A 95 0.60 7.12 6.09
CA GLY A 95 -0.35 6.96 7.18
C GLY A 95 -1.12 5.64 7.08
N THR A 96 -1.54 5.26 5.88
CA THR A 96 -2.22 3.98 5.63
C THR A 96 -1.34 2.79 6.00
N LEU A 97 -0.07 2.77 5.60
CA LEU A 97 0.87 1.71 5.99
C LEU A 97 1.05 1.64 7.51
N LYS A 98 1.15 2.79 8.20
CA LYS A 98 1.26 2.82 9.66
C LYS A 98 0.03 2.23 10.34
N ILE A 99 -1.17 2.57 9.87
CA ILE A 99 -2.43 2.03 10.41
C ILE A 99 -2.46 0.51 10.22
N PHE A 100 -2.15 0.05 9.01
CA PHE A 100 -2.11 -1.38 8.69
C PHE A 100 -1.13 -2.13 9.59
N PHE A 101 0.13 -1.68 9.70
CA PHE A 101 1.14 -2.31 10.55
C PHE A 101 0.71 -2.32 12.02
N ARG A 102 0.17 -1.21 12.52
CA ARG A 102 -0.27 -1.11 13.91
C ARG A 102 -1.43 -2.05 14.23
N ALA A 103 -2.30 -2.34 13.27
CA ALA A 103 -3.40 -3.29 13.45
C ALA A 103 -2.92 -4.72 13.72
N PHE A 104 -1.68 -5.05 13.33
CA PHE A 104 -1.03 -6.32 13.60
C PHE A 104 0.09 -6.20 14.65
N ASN A 105 0.06 -5.15 15.47
CA ASN A 105 1.06 -4.86 16.50
C ASN A 105 2.50 -4.72 15.94
N LEU A 106 2.65 -4.35 14.66
CA LEU A 106 3.94 -4.10 14.02
C LEU A 106 4.27 -2.60 13.99
N SER A 107 5.56 -2.28 14.08
CA SER A 107 6.08 -0.94 13.83
C SER A 107 6.53 -0.80 12.38
N LEU A 108 6.14 0.30 11.73
CA LEU A 108 6.61 0.62 10.38
C LEU A 108 7.96 1.36 10.46
N GLU A 109 9.03 0.72 10.00
CA GLU A 109 10.39 1.32 9.93
C GLU A 109 10.66 1.99 8.58
N THR A 110 11.71 2.80 8.51
CA THR A 110 12.12 3.49 7.27
C THR A 110 12.53 2.55 6.14
N GLY A 111 12.99 1.33 6.45
CA GLY A 111 13.31 0.29 5.46
C GLY A 111 12.11 -0.52 4.97
N ASP A 112 10.95 -0.39 5.61
CA ASP A 112 9.75 -1.16 5.28
C ASP A 112 8.93 -0.51 4.13
N TYR A 113 9.28 0.71 3.72
CA TYR A 113 8.59 1.44 2.64
C TYR A 113 9.56 2.26 1.78
N ALA A 114 9.21 2.47 0.50
CA ALA A 114 10.01 3.23 -0.45
C ALA A 114 9.17 4.32 -1.15
N SER A 115 9.72 5.52 -1.33
CA SER A 115 8.99 6.65 -1.95
C SER A 115 9.08 6.67 -3.48
N SER A 116 10.19 6.16 -4.02
CA SER A 116 10.35 5.79 -5.41
C SER A 116 10.45 4.27 -5.47
N ARG A 117 9.93 3.68 -6.54
CA ARG A 117 10.34 2.34 -6.94
C ARG A 117 11.76 2.50 -7.47
N GLY A 118 12.71 2.68 -6.56
CA GLY A 118 14.11 2.74 -6.92
C GLY A 118 14.39 1.43 -7.64
N ASN A 119 14.94 1.52 -8.85
CA ASN A 119 15.98 0.59 -9.22
C ASN A 119 17.05 0.76 -8.15
N GLU A 120 16.88 0.12 -7.01
CA GLU A 120 17.99 -0.30 -6.20
C GLU A 120 18.68 -1.34 -7.09
N VAL A 121 19.46 -0.84 -8.07
CA VAL A 121 20.70 -1.49 -8.43
C VAL A 121 21.43 -1.53 -7.11
N ASN A 122 21.20 -2.62 -6.41
CA ASN A 122 22.10 -3.14 -5.42
C ASN A 122 23.41 -3.27 -6.19
N ASP A 123 24.23 -2.22 -6.19
CA ASP A 123 25.69 -2.37 -6.09
C ASP A 123 26.03 -2.92 -4.69
N VAL A 124 25.21 -3.86 -4.20
CA VAL A 124 25.71 -4.93 -3.36
C VAL A 124 26.40 -5.81 -4.37
N LYS A 125 27.72 -5.61 -4.49
CA LYS A 125 28.64 -6.68 -4.82
C LYS A 125 28.21 -7.86 -3.95
N LEU A 126 27.36 -8.74 -4.49
CA LEU A 126 26.90 -9.94 -3.80
C LEU A 126 28.16 -10.75 -3.56
N ASP A 127 28.69 -10.59 -2.36
CA ASP A 127 29.73 -11.41 -1.83
C ASP A 127 29.19 -12.84 -1.88
N ALA A 128 29.96 -13.76 -2.48
CA ALA A 128 29.57 -15.15 -2.66
C ALA A 128 29.09 -15.82 -1.35
N SER A 129 29.46 -15.26 -0.20
CA SER A 129 28.97 -15.59 1.14
C SER A 129 27.44 -15.46 1.28
N ALA A 130 26.85 -14.34 0.85
CA ALA A 130 25.40 -14.12 0.96
C ALA A 130 24.60 -15.10 0.11
N HIS A 131 25.09 -15.44 -1.09
CA HIS A 131 24.48 -16.47 -1.94
C HIS A 131 24.59 -17.87 -1.32
N ALA A 132 25.70 -18.20 -0.65
CA ALA A 132 25.85 -19.45 0.08
C ALA A 132 24.88 -19.55 1.28
N THR A 133 24.71 -18.46 2.04
CA THR A 133 23.73 -18.40 3.13
C THR A 133 22.29 -18.53 2.62
N LEU A 134 21.95 -17.88 1.51
CA LEU A 134 20.62 -17.97 0.89
C LEU A 134 20.33 -19.37 0.32
N MET A 135 21.36 -20.02 -0.22
CA MET A 135 21.28 -21.42 -0.68
C MET A 135 21.06 -22.39 0.48
N LEU A 136 21.76 -22.23 1.60
CA LEU A 136 21.58 -23.09 2.78
C LEU A 136 20.18 -22.91 3.41
N GLN A 137 19.69 -21.67 3.52
CA GLN A 137 18.33 -21.41 3.99
C GLN A 137 17.26 -21.99 3.06
N LYS A 138 17.51 -21.98 1.75
CA LYS A 138 16.63 -22.61 0.76
C LYS A 138 16.59 -24.13 0.91
N ILE A 139 17.74 -24.77 1.13
CA ILE A 139 17.84 -26.22 1.34
C ILE A 139 17.12 -26.64 2.63
N GLU A 140 17.31 -25.92 3.74
CA GLU A 140 16.60 -26.22 4.99
C GLU A 140 15.08 -26.03 4.86
N PHE A 141 14.64 -25.00 4.12
CA PHE A 141 13.22 -24.79 3.88
C PHE A 141 12.60 -25.87 2.99
N GLU A 142 13.31 -26.34 1.95
CA GLU A 142 12.84 -27.43 1.10
C GLU A 142 12.69 -28.73 1.90
N GLN A 143 13.63 -29.04 2.79
CA GLN A 143 13.53 -30.20 3.68
C GLN A 143 12.31 -30.10 4.62
N ILE A 144 12.06 -28.93 5.22
CA ILE A 144 10.89 -28.71 6.08
C ILE A 144 9.59 -28.90 5.29
N VAL A 145 9.53 -28.45 4.04
CA VAL A 145 8.35 -28.63 3.18
C VAL A 145 8.10 -30.10 2.87
N GLU A 146 9.16 -30.86 2.59
CA GLU A 146 9.06 -32.32 2.38
C GLU A 146 8.57 -33.04 3.63
N ASP A 147 9.14 -32.73 4.80
CA ASP A 147 8.74 -33.30 6.08
C ASP A 147 7.26 -32.99 6.40
N LEU A 148 6.81 -31.77 6.13
CA LEU A 148 5.40 -31.37 6.26
C LEU A 148 4.48 -32.12 5.28
N LEU A 149 4.95 -32.37 4.06
CA LEU A 149 4.20 -33.14 3.06
C LEU A 149 4.03 -34.59 3.52
N GLN A 150 5.09 -35.17 4.08
CA GLN A 150 5.10 -36.52 4.62
C GLN A 150 4.15 -36.64 5.82
N LEU A 151 4.17 -35.67 6.75
CA LEU A 151 3.23 -35.61 7.88
C LEU A 151 1.76 -35.51 7.43
N LYS A 152 1.47 -34.67 6.43
CA LYS A 152 0.12 -34.58 5.84
C LYS A 152 -0.34 -35.92 5.26
N GLN A 153 0.58 -36.66 4.64
CA GLN A 153 0.26 -37.97 4.10
C GLN A 153 0.00 -39.01 5.21
N GLN A 154 0.76 -38.96 6.29
CA GLN A 154 0.52 -39.81 7.47
C GLN A 154 -0.85 -39.52 8.09
N LEU A 155 -1.25 -38.26 8.25
CA LEU A 155 -2.58 -37.91 8.76
C LEU A 155 -3.71 -38.47 7.89
N ARG A 156 -3.57 -38.41 6.55
CA ARG A 156 -4.55 -39.04 5.65
C ARG A 156 -4.63 -40.55 5.83
N GLU A 157 -3.50 -41.22 6.11
CA GLU A 157 -3.51 -42.65 6.41
C GLU A 157 -4.16 -42.94 7.77
N TYR A 158 -3.94 -42.10 8.79
CA TYR A 158 -4.67 -42.22 10.06
C TYR A 158 -6.18 -42.06 9.88
N ASP A 159 -6.64 -41.09 9.08
CA ASP A 159 -8.07 -40.93 8.78
C ASP A 159 -8.64 -42.16 8.07
N ARG A 160 -7.89 -42.73 7.11
CA ARG A 160 -8.28 -43.97 6.42
C ARG A 160 -8.38 -45.15 7.38
N LEU A 161 -7.45 -45.27 8.31
CA LEU A 161 -7.47 -46.32 9.33
C LEU A 161 -8.61 -46.12 10.32
N PHE A 162 -8.87 -44.88 10.74
CA PHE A 162 -9.97 -44.53 11.65
C PHE A 162 -11.34 -44.89 11.06
N GLN A 163 -11.55 -44.57 9.77
CA GLN A 163 -12.75 -44.96 9.03
C GLN A 163 -12.90 -46.48 8.91
N ARG A 164 -11.79 -47.21 8.68
CA ARG A 164 -11.80 -48.69 8.59
C ARG A 164 -12.04 -49.38 9.93
N LEU A 165 -11.60 -48.79 11.03
CA LEU A 165 -11.78 -49.33 12.38
C LEU A 165 -13.17 -48.99 12.97
N GLY A 166 -13.99 -48.20 12.28
CA GLY A 166 -15.35 -47.86 12.71
C GLY A 166 -15.42 -47.03 13.99
N LEU A 167 -14.28 -46.46 14.41
CA LEU A 167 -14.17 -45.60 15.57
C LEU A 167 -14.71 -44.22 15.20
N ASN A 168 -16.02 -44.03 15.13
CA ASN A 168 -16.56 -42.67 15.02
C ASN A 168 -16.39 -41.97 16.39
N GLU A 169 -16.01 -40.69 16.40
CA GLU A 169 -15.88 -39.89 17.66
C GLU A 169 -17.14 -39.94 18.53
N SER A 170 -18.30 -40.19 17.92
CA SER A 170 -19.58 -40.40 18.60
C SER A 170 -19.62 -41.67 19.46
N HIS A 171 -18.92 -42.73 19.07
CA HIS A 171 -18.86 -44.01 19.80
C HIS A 171 -17.92 -43.90 21.02
N ILE A 172 -16.74 -43.30 20.83
CA ILE A 172 -15.74 -43.11 21.91
C ILE A 172 -16.27 -42.17 22.99
N SER A 173 -16.97 -41.09 22.59
CA SER A 173 -17.56 -40.12 23.52
C SER A 173 -18.75 -40.69 24.32
N GLN A 174 -19.45 -41.70 23.79
CA GLN A 174 -20.50 -42.42 24.51
C GLN A 174 -19.93 -43.44 25.49
N GLN A 175 -18.79 -44.06 25.17
CA GLN A 175 -18.16 -45.09 26.00
C GLN A 175 -17.43 -44.52 27.23
N LEU A 176 -16.99 -43.27 27.19
CA LEU A 176 -16.38 -42.56 28.34
C LEU A 176 -17.39 -41.87 29.26
N ARG A 177 -18.70 -41.97 28.96
CA ARG A 177 -19.80 -41.37 29.73
C ARG A 177 -20.62 -42.42 30.51
N ALA A 178 -20.22 -43.69 30.46
CA ALA A 178 -20.76 -44.81 31.22
C ALA A 178 -19.81 -45.17 32.37
#